data_AF-R7AZF6-F1
#
_entry.id   AF-R7AZF6-F1
#
_cell.length_a   1.000
_cell.length_b   1.000
_cell.length_c   1.000
_cell.angle_alpha   90.00
_cell.angle_beta   90.00
_cell.angle_gamma   90.00
#
_symmetry.space_group_name_H-M   'P 1'
#
loop_
_entity.id
_entity.type
_entity.pdbx_description
1 polymer ?
#
loop_
_entity_poly.entity_id
_entity_poly.type
_entity_poly.pdbx_seq_one_letter_code
_entity_poly.pdbx_strand_id
1 'polypeptide(L)'
;MYAVNAGNAVFVSWRSLEEDPAGCAFNLYRTTDGTTTKLNASPITGGTNYTDTTADQTKDNTYFVKMVTGGAETATDGSFTLKAGGSIFTKGNAGAAQVIPIKEGGTIHFVWVGDFNGDGTYDYLVDRCADDHQKLEAYISNGTYLWTVDLGVNSENKNNISPGASTIDAGMWDGAIVYDIDSDGYADVLLRIANGVTFGDGTVYSSSSDANGQAIAVLDGRTGKLKASVNLPTTICR
;
A
#
# COMPACT_ATOMS: atom_id res chain seq x y z
N MET A 1 -8.95 -9.78 3.02
CA MET A 1 -10.43 -9.68 2.88
C MET A 1 -10.85 -8.26 3.23
N TYR A 2 -11.92 -7.74 2.62
CA TYR A 2 -12.53 -6.47 2.99
C TYR A 2 -14.06 -6.56 2.99
N ALA A 3 -14.70 -5.74 3.82
CA ALA A 3 -16.15 -5.58 3.85
C ALA A 3 -16.53 -4.09 3.82
N VAL A 4 -17.59 -3.77 3.09
CA VAL A 4 -18.07 -2.40 2.86
C VAL A 4 -19.58 -2.33 3.02
N ASN A 5 -20.08 -1.26 3.65
CA ASN A 5 -21.52 -1.00 3.68
C ASN A 5 -22.02 -0.63 2.27
N ALA A 6 -23.08 -1.32 1.81
CA ALA A 6 -23.69 -1.19 0.50
C ALA A 6 -25.22 -1.06 0.67
N GLY A 7 -25.68 0.14 1.06
CA GLY A 7 -27.06 0.35 1.48
C GLY A 7 -27.36 -0.43 2.77
N ASN A 8 -28.47 -1.18 2.77
CA ASN A 8 -28.90 -2.03 3.91
C ASN A 8 -28.22 -3.41 3.94
N ALA A 9 -27.12 -3.58 3.19
CA ALA A 9 -26.35 -4.82 3.12
C ALA A 9 -24.86 -4.51 3.26
N VAL A 10 -24.07 -5.56 3.44
CA VAL A 10 -22.60 -5.48 3.43
C VAL A 10 -22.07 -6.26 2.24
N PHE A 11 -21.28 -5.61 1.39
CA PHE A 11 -20.53 -6.30 0.34
C PHE A 11 -19.18 -6.72 0.89
N VAL A 12 -18.83 -7.99 0.71
CA VAL A 12 -17.60 -8.61 1.20
C VAL A 12 -16.83 -9.17 0.02
N SER A 13 -15.52 -8.96 -0.01
CA SER A 13 -14.64 -9.58 -1.00
C SER A 13 -13.33 -10.05 -0.39
N TRP A 14 -12.73 -11.05 -1.02
CA TRP A 14 -11.43 -11.61 -0.64
C TRP A 14 -10.62 -11.97 -1.87
N ARG A 15 -9.33 -12.27 -1.66
CA ARG A 15 -8.44 -12.71 -2.73
C ARG A 15 -8.62 -14.21 -2.93
N SER A 16 -8.62 -14.65 -4.18
CA SER A 16 -8.16 -15.99 -4.52
C SER A 16 -6.68 -15.84 -4.82
N LEU A 17 -5.85 -16.63 -4.16
CA LEU A 17 -4.40 -16.56 -4.25
C LEU A 17 -3.88 -17.58 -5.27
N GLU A 18 -2.64 -17.41 -5.71
CA GLU A 18 -2.01 -18.35 -6.65
C GLU A 18 -1.80 -19.73 -6.00
N GLU A 19 -1.58 -19.76 -4.69
CA GLU A 19 -1.38 -20.98 -3.90
C GLU A 19 -2.69 -21.74 -3.63
N ASP A 20 -3.85 -21.12 -3.91
CA ASP A 20 -5.14 -21.78 -3.74
C ASP A 20 -5.28 -22.95 -4.75
N PRO A 21 -5.59 -24.17 -4.31
CA PRO A 21 -5.74 -25.30 -5.23
C PRO A 21 -6.83 -25.08 -6.28
N ALA A 22 -6.57 -25.50 -7.51
CA ALA A 22 -7.54 -25.40 -8.60
C ALA A 22 -8.88 -26.06 -8.21
N GLY A 23 -9.97 -25.31 -8.37
CA GLY A 23 -11.32 -25.78 -8.03
C GLY A 23 -11.65 -25.71 -6.54
N CYS A 24 -10.85 -25.04 -5.71
CA CYS A 24 -11.24 -24.71 -4.35
C CYS A 24 -12.53 -23.86 -4.32
N ALA A 25 -13.25 -23.96 -3.21
CA ALA A 25 -14.41 -23.12 -2.92
C ALA A 25 -14.21 -22.39 -1.58
N PHE A 26 -15.11 -21.48 -1.22
CA PHE A 26 -15.03 -20.75 0.04
C PHE A 26 -16.33 -20.82 0.83
N ASN A 27 -16.22 -20.89 2.15
CA ASN A 27 -17.31 -20.63 3.07
C ASN A 27 -17.04 -19.32 3.79
N LEU A 28 -18.03 -18.43 3.80
CA LEU A 28 -17.94 -17.12 4.43
C LEU A 28 -18.61 -17.16 5.81
N TYR A 29 -17.93 -16.55 6.77
CA TYR A 29 -18.41 -16.44 8.14
C TYR A 29 -18.44 -14.98 8.57
N ARG A 30 -19.39 -14.66 9.44
CA ARG A 30 -19.48 -13.39 10.15
C ARG A 30 -19.57 -13.63 11.64
N THR A 31 -18.78 -12.89 12.40
CA THR A 31 -18.88 -12.80 13.86
C THR A 31 -19.41 -11.43 14.25
N THR A 32 -20.52 -11.42 14.98
CA THR A 32 -21.17 -10.22 15.54
C THR A 32 -21.46 -10.50 17.02
N ASP A 33 -21.04 -9.62 17.93
CA ASP A 33 -21.16 -9.81 19.39
C ASP A 33 -20.72 -11.19 19.89
N GLY A 34 -19.60 -11.71 19.36
CA GLY A 34 -19.05 -13.02 19.71
C GLY A 34 -19.79 -14.23 19.11
N THR A 35 -20.89 -14.02 18.39
CA THR A 35 -21.61 -15.12 17.71
C THR A 35 -21.16 -15.25 16.27
N THR A 36 -20.65 -16.42 15.89
CA THR A 36 -20.19 -16.73 14.53
C THR A 36 -21.28 -17.44 13.73
N THR A 37 -21.59 -16.93 12.53
CA THR A 37 -22.59 -17.50 11.61
C THR A 37 -21.97 -17.74 10.24
N LYS A 38 -22.21 -18.92 9.66
CA LYS A 38 -21.89 -19.22 8.26
C LYS A 38 -22.95 -18.58 7.37
N LEU A 39 -22.53 -17.80 6.37
CA LEU A 39 -23.45 -16.98 5.57
C LEU A 39 -24.00 -17.69 4.34
N ASN A 40 -23.27 -18.66 3.79
CA ASN A 40 -23.62 -19.35 2.56
C ASN A 40 -24.06 -20.81 2.82
N ALA A 41 -25.14 -21.24 2.15
CA ALA A 41 -25.68 -22.61 2.29
C ALA A 41 -24.86 -23.67 1.53
N SER A 42 -24.26 -23.30 0.39
CA SER A 42 -23.35 -24.13 -0.39
C SER A 42 -22.01 -23.40 -0.58
N PRO A 43 -20.87 -24.10 -0.66
CA PRO A 43 -19.57 -23.47 -0.89
C PRO A 43 -19.57 -22.55 -2.12
N ILE A 44 -18.97 -21.37 -1.96
CA ILE A 44 -18.92 -20.31 -2.98
C ILE A 44 -17.83 -20.66 -3.99
N THR A 45 -18.22 -20.83 -5.26
CA THR A 45 -17.32 -21.17 -6.38
C THR A 45 -17.37 -20.17 -7.54
N GLY A 46 -18.41 -19.32 -7.59
CA GLY A 46 -18.63 -18.38 -8.71
C GLY A 46 -17.82 -17.07 -8.63
N GLY A 47 -17.03 -16.88 -7.58
CA GLY A 47 -16.20 -15.69 -7.35
C GLY A 47 -15.81 -15.55 -5.88
N THR A 48 -14.96 -14.56 -5.58
CA THR A 48 -14.47 -14.27 -4.23
C THR A 48 -15.16 -13.04 -3.62
N ASN A 49 -16.50 -13.04 -3.70
CA ASN A 49 -17.33 -12.00 -3.11
C ASN A 49 -18.66 -12.54 -2.59
N TYR A 50 -19.32 -11.75 -1.75
CA TYR A 50 -20.63 -12.06 -1.18
C TYR A 50 -21.36 -10.78 -0.76
N THR A 51 -22.69 -10.74 -0.87
CA THR A 51 -23.51 -9.67 -0.31
C THR A 51 -24.28 -10.21 0.89
N ASP A 52 -23.88 -9.76 2.09
CA ASP A 52 -24.55 -10.10 3.34
C ASP A 52 -25.71 -9.12 3.62
N THR A 53 -26.93 -9.59 3.38
CA THR A 53 -28.17 -8.84 3.66
C THR A 53 -28.68 -9.01 5.10
N THR A 54 -27.93 -9.71 5.95
CA THR A 54 -28.35 -10.08 7.32
C THR A 54 -27.49 -9.43 8.41
N ALA A 55 -26.50 -8.63 8.01
CA ALA A 55 -25.61 -7.95 8.92
C ALA A 55 -26.33 -6.84 9.68
N ASP A 56 -26.17 -6.81 11.00
CA ASP A 56 -26.55 -5.66 11.81
C ASP A 56 -25.44 -4.61 11.72
N GLN A 57 -25.61 -3.64 10.83
CA GLN A 57 -24.61 -2.59 10.55
C GLN A 57 -24.43 -1.59 11.72
N THR A 58 -25.23 -1.70 12.78
CA THR A 58 -25.06 -0.93 14.02
C THR A 58 -24.03 -1.54 14.97
N LYS A 59 -23.48 -2.71 14.60
CA LYS A 59 -22.50 -3.47 15.39
C LYS A 59 -21.22 -3.71 14.60
N ASP A 60 -20.18 -4.06 15.34
CA ASP A 60 -18.95 -4.56 14.73
C ASP A 60 -19.23 -5.94 14.10
N ASN A 61 -18.92 -6.06 12.81
CA ASN A 61 -19.09 -7.31 12.06
C ASN A 61 -17.72 -7.75 11.55
N THR A 62 -17.22 -8.87 12.06
CA THR A 62 -15.94 -9.44 11.64
C THR A 62 -16.17 -10.56 10.66
N TYR A 63 -15.66 -10.42 9.44
CA TYR A 63 -15.78 -11.40 8.37
C TYR A 63 -14.47 -12.17 8.20
N PHE A 64 -14.58 -13.45 7.87
CA PHE A 64 -13.46 -14.31 7.48
C PHE A 64 -13.96 -15.45 6.59
N VAL A 65 -13.06 -16.05 5.81
CA VAL A 65 -13.36 -17.21 4.98
C VAL A 65 -12.69 -18.46 5.52
N LYS A 66 -13.23 -19.60 5.10
CA LYS A 66 -12.54 -20.89 5.12
C LYS A 66 -12.52 -21.43 3.71
N MET A 67 -11.37 -21.94 3.30
CA MET A 67 -11.24 -22.63 2.02
C MET A 67 -11.88 -24.01 2.13
N VAL A 68 -12.46 -24.49 1.03
CA VAL A 68 -13.08 -25.81 0.91
C VAL A 68 -12.42 -26.55 -0.24
N THR A 69 -11.79 -27.68 0.08
CA THR A 69 -11.11 -28.55 -0.90
C THR A 69 -11.53 -29.99 -0.65
N GLY A 70 -11.99 -30.70 -1.68
CA GLY A 70 -12.49 -32.08 -1.52
C GLY A 70 -13.63 -32.23 -0.51
N GLY A 71 -14.39 -31.15 -0.26
CA GLY A 71 -15.48 -31.12 0.73
C GLY A 71 -15.06 -30.83 2.17
N ALA A 72 -13.76 -30.68 2.45
CA ALA A 72 -13.24 -30.35 3.78
C ALA A 72 -12.91 -28.85 3.90
N GLU A 73 -13.26 -28.25 5.05
CA GLU A 73 -12.90 -26.86 5.36
C GLU A 73 -11.49 -26.76 5.96
N THR A 74 -10.72 -25.79 5.50
CA THR A 74 -9.44 -25.38 6.09
C THR A 74 -9.49 -23.91 6.44
N ALA A 75 -8.91 -23.52 7.57
CA ALA A 75 -8.80 -22.11 7.95
C ALA A 75 -7.95 -21.36 6.92
N THR A 76 -8.33 -20.13 6.59
CA THR A 76 -7.48 -19.20 5.87
C THR A 76 -6.97 -18.14 6.84
N ASP A 77 -5.90 -17.46 6.46
CA ASP A 77 -5.45 -16.29 7.17
C ASP A 77 -6.31 -15.06 6.82
N GLY A 78 -6.36 -14.12 7.76
CA GLY A 78 -7.02 -12.84 7.58
C GLY A 78 -8.51 -12.82 7.99
N SER A 79 -8.87 -11.71 8.60
CA SER A 79 -10.25 -11.32 8.88
C SER A 79 -10.38 -9.82 8.68
N PHE A 80 -11.60 -9.34 8.52
CA PHE A 80 -11.86 -7.91 8.45
C PHE A 80 -13.04 -7.53 9.34
N THR A 81 -12.81 -6.61 10.27
CA THR A 81 -13.87 -6.04 11.11
C THR A 81 -14.39 -4.76 10.48
N LEU A 82 -15.60 -4.83 9.93
CA LEU A 82 -16.39 -3.66 9.60
C LEU A 82 -16.97 -3.09 10.90
N LYS A 83 -16.46 -1.93 11.33
CA LYS A 83 -16.91 -1.27 12.55
C LYS A 83 -18.36 -0.81 12.47
N ALA A 84 -19.05 -0.81 13.61
CA ALA A 84 -20.39 -0.26 13.78
C ALA A 84 -20.49 1.15 13.17
N GLY A 85 -21.46 1.37 12.28
CA GLY A 85 -21.62 2.66 11.60
C GLY A 85 -20.44 3.07 10.72
N GLY A 86 -19.50 2.16 10.44
CA GLY A 86 -18.33 2.33 9.59
C GLY A 86 -18.75 2.72 8.17
N SER A 87 -18.94 4.02 7.98
CA SER A 87 -19.30 4.58 6.69
C SER A 87 -18.02 4.77 5.92
N ILE A 88 -17.96 4.09 4.80
CA ILE A 88 -16.94 4.32 3.82
C ILE A 88 -17.25 5.63 3.09
N PHE A 89 -16.20 6.36 2.71
CA PHE A 89 -16.30 7.66 2.06
C PHE A 89 -17.06 7.58 0.72
N THR A 90 -18.28 8.09 0.70
CA THR A 90 -19.10 8.29 -0.52
C THR A 90 -18.86 9.72 -1.03
N LYS A 91 -17.76 9.97 -1.74
CA LYS A 91 -17.58 11.28 -2.42
C LYS A 91 -17.98 11.21 -3.87
N GLY A 92 -19.11 11.83 -4.19
CA GLY A 92 -19.53 12.23 -5.54
C GLY A 92 -19.88 11.10 -6.52
N ASN A 93 -19.32 9.91 -6.32
CA ASN A 93 -19.65 8.67 -7.01
C ASN A 93 -20.27 7.73 -5.98
N ALA A 94 -21.29 6.96 -6.36
CA ALA A 94 -22.00 6.00 -5.50
C ALA A 94 -21.13 4.79 -5.05
N GLY A 95 -19.81 4.94 -5.06
CA GLY A 95 -18.84 3.91 -4.71
C GLY A 95 -18.48 3.95 -3.23
N ALA A 96 -18.05 2.79 -2.74
CA ALA A 96 -17.55 2.60 -1.40
C ALA A 96 -16.02 2.37 -1.42
N ALA A 97 -15.22 3.26 -0.81
CA ALA A 97 -13.80 3.08 -0.47
C ALA A 97 -13.44 3.10 1.04
N GLN A 98 -12.50 2.25 1.45
CA GLN A 98 -11.86 2.36 2.78
C GLN A 98 -11.04 3.65 2.88
N VAL A 99 -11.11 4.32 4.03
CA VAL A 99 -10.33 5.53 4.30
C VAL A 99 -9.17 5.17 5.22
N ILE A 100 -7.95 5.42 4.76
CA ILE A 100 -6.73 5.21 5.54
C ILE A 100 -6.30 6.56 6.13
N PRO A 101 -6.29 6.74 7.46
CA PRO A 101 -5.89 7.99 8.08
C PRO A 101 -4.37 8.14 8.01
N ILE A 102 -3.89 9.10 7.24
CA ILE A 102 -2.46 9.45 7.15
C ILE A 102 -2.22 10.83 7.76
N LYS A 103 -0.95 11.23 7.93
CA LYS A 103 -0.63 12.57 8.42
C LYS A 103 -1.15 13.63 7.45
N GLU A 104 -1.60 14.75 8.00
CA GLU A 104 -1.86 15.95 7.21
C GLU A 104 -0.56 16.42 6.55
N GLY A 105 -0.64 16.83 5.29
CA GLY A 105 0.51 17.22 4.49
C GLY A 105 0.08 17.79 3.15
N GLY A 106 1.07 18.11 2.29
CA GLY A 106 0.83 18.61 0.94
C GLY A 106 0.04 17.66 0.05
N THR A 107 -0.26 18.11 -1.18
CA THR A 107 -0.95 17.30 -2.18
C THR A 107 -0.20 16.01 -2.47
N ILE A 108 -0.95 14.91 -2.52
CA ILE A 108 -0.48 13.59 -2.99
C ILE A 108 -0.80 13.48 -4.48
N HIS A 109 0.15 13.00 -5.27
CA HIS A 109 -0.02 12.74 -6.70
C HIS A 109 -0.08 11.24 -6.98
N PHE A 110 0.87 10.48 -6.45
CA PHE A 110 1.00 9.04 -6.63
C PHE A 110 1.11 8.29 -5.31
N VAL A 111 0.73 7.02 -5.39
CA VAL A 111 0.82 6.05 -4.30
C VAL A 111 1.39 4.76 -4.88
N TRP A 112 2.44 4.25 -4.26
CA TRP A 112 2.94 2.91 -4.49
C TRP A 112 2.52 2.02 -3.33
N VAL A 113 2.52 0.71 -3.60
CA VAL A 113 2.16 -0.31 -2.62
C VAL A 113 3.25 -1.35 -2.49
N GLY A 114 3.47 -1.82 -1.28
CA GLY A 114 4.37 -2.93 -0.94
C GLY A 114 4.13 -3.36 0.49
N ASP A 115 4.53 -4.56 0.87
CA ASP A 115 4.39 -5.05 2.23
C ASP A 115 5.63 -4.66 3.03
N PHE A 116 5.60 -3.55 3.80
CA PHE A 116 6.75 -3.08 4.54
C PHE A 116 6.93 -3.81 5.87
N ASN A 117 5.88 -4.40 6.43
CA ASN A 117 5.91 -5.05 7.75
C ASN A 117 5.83 -6.58 7.71
N GLY A 118 5.71 -7.18 6.52
CA GLY A 118 5.68 -8.62 6.28
C GLY A 118 4.37 -9.29 6.71
N ASP A 119 3.26 -8.55 6.80
CA ASP A 119 1.97 -9.07 7.27
C ASP A 119 1.04 -9.58 6.16
N GLY A 120 1.48 -9.51 4.90
CA GLY A 120 0.73 -9.91 3.70
C GLY A 120 -0.28 -8.86 3.20
N THR A 121 -0.34 -7.69 3.84
CA THR A 121 -1.17 -6.56 3.45
C THR A 121 -0.33 -5.53 2.70
N TYR A 122 -0.96 -4.80 1.78
CA TYR A 122 -0.30 -3.67 1.16
C TYR A 122 -0.21 -2.51 2.14
N ASP A 123 1.02 -2.04 2.35
CA ASP A 123 1.35 -0.75 2.91
C ASP A 123 1.51 0.27 1.78
N TYR A 124 1.67 1.55 2.14
CA TYR A 124 1.58 2.67 1.22
C TYR A 124 2.83 3.54 1.29
N LEU A 125 3.42 3.82 0.13
CA LEU A 125 4.35 4.91 -0.07
C LEU A 125 3.61 6.02 -0.83
N VAL A 126 3.54 7.22 -0.26
CA VAL A 126 2.86 8.36 -0.89
C VAL A 126 3.86 9.46 -1.18
N ASP A 127 3.71 10.14 -2.32
CA ASP A 127 4.48 11.35 -2.60
C ASP A 127 3.78 12.61 -2.06
N ARG A 128 4.58 13.61 -1.70
CA ARG A 128 4.13 14.96 -1.38
C ARG A 128 4.83 15.90 -2.35
N CYS A 129 4.22 16.07 -3.52
CA CYS A 129 4.87 16.71 -4.65
C CYS A 129 4.83 18.25 -4.62
N ALA A 130 3.92 18.82 -3.84
CA ALA A 130 3.67 20.27 -3.80
C ALA A 130 4.47 21.02 -2.71
N ASP A 131 5.16 20.31 -1.84
CA ASP A 131 6.04 20.88 -0.82
C ASP A 131 7.26 21.56 -1.48
N ASP A 132 7.95 22.45 -0.73
CA ASP A 132 9.17 23.14 -1.21
C ASP A 132 10.17 22.11 -1.76
N HIS A 133 10.59 21.17 -0.91
CA HIS A 133 11.18 19.91 -1.33
C HIS A 133 10.11 18.83 -1.45
N GLN A 134 10.17 18.02 -2.51
CA GLN A 134 9.31 16.84 -2.61
C GLN A 134 9.65 15.85 -1.49
N LYS A 135 8.64 15.12 -1.00
CA LYS A 135 8.84 14.09 0.04
C LYS A 135 8.16 12.79 -0.34
N LEU A 136 8.68 11.70 0.20
CA LEU A 136 8.01 10.41 0.23
C LEU A 136 7.72 10.04 1.67
N GLU A 137 6.50 9.60 1.95
CA GLU A 137 6.06 9.15 3.27
C GLU A 137 5.58 7.71 3.21
N ALA A 138 6.04 6.88 4.14
CA ALA A 138 5.60 5.49 4.26
C ALA A 138 4.62 5.31 5.42
N TYR A 139 3.56 4.54 5.15
CA TYR A 139 2.51 4.21 6.10
C TYR A 139 2.17 2.73 5.97
N ILE A 140 1.98 2.04 7.09
CA ILE A 140 1.39 0.70 7.04
C ILE A 140 -0.10 0.75 6.67
N SER A 141 -0.69 -0.40 6.38
CA SER A 141 -2.05 -0.57 5.86
C SER A 141 -3.16 0.14 6.66
N ASN A 142 -2.96 0.38 7.96
CA ASN A 142 -3.90 1.09 8.83
C ASN A 142 -3.66 2.61 8.93
N GLY A 143 -2.67 3.14 8.22
CA GLY A 143 -2.31 4.57 8.23
C GLY A 143 -1.29 4.96 9.30
N THR A 144 -0.74 3.99 10.04
CA THR A 144 0.36 4.27 10.98
C THR A 144 1.60 4.67 10.19
N TYR A 145 2.08 5.88 10.47
CA TYR A 145 3.28 6.46 9.87
C TYR A 145 4.54 5.67 10.26
N LEU A 146 5.41 5.43 9.29
CA LEU A 146 6.73 4.84 9.49
C LEU A 146 7.83 5.91 9.42
N TRP A 147 8.00 6.55 8.27
CA TRP A 147 9.12 7.47 8.00
C TRP A 147 8.80 8.42 6.85
N THR A 148 9.64 9.44 6.72
CA THR A 148 9.64 10.41 5.61
C THR A 148 11.04 10.47 5.01
N VAL A 149 11.14 10.46 3.69
CA VAL A 149 12.34 10.85 2.94
C VAL A 149 12.09 12.22 2.35
N ASP A 150 13.00 13.16 2.61
CA ASP A 150 13.00 14.50 2.01
C ASP A 150 13.96 14.52 0.82
N LEU A 151 13.47 14.86 -0.37
CA LEU A 151 14.26 14.79 -1.60
C LEU A 151 15.23 15.96 -1.77
N GLY A 152 15.24 16.91 -0.83
CA GLY A 152 16.20 17.99 -0.74
C GLY A 152 16.06 19.07 -1.82
N VAL A 153 16.97 20.04 -1.79
CA VAL A 153 16.99 21.22 -2.68
C VAL A 153 16.97 20.86 -4.17
N ASN A 154 17.57 19.72 -4.52
CA ASN A 154 17.61 19.21 -5.89
C ASN A 154 16.25 18.71 -6.41
N SER A 155 15.20 18.74 -5.58
CA SER A 155 13.81 18.45 -5.96
C SER A 155 12.95 19.69 -6.19
N GLU A 156 13.44 20.89 -5.84
CA GLU A 156 12.67 22.15 -5.92
C GLU A 156 12.27 22.50 -7.36
N ASN A 157 13.15 22.24 -8.33
CA ASN A 157 12.86 22.42 -9.75
C ASN A 157 11.97 21.29 -10.28
N LYS A 158 10.66 21.52 -10.24
CA LYS A 158 9.62 20.58 -10.68
C LYS A 158 9.25 20.76 -12.17
N ASN A 159 10.19 21.22 -13.00
CA ASN A 159 9.94 21.42 -14.43
C ASN A 159 9.65 20.09 -15.13
N ASN A 160 8.58 20.04 -15.92
CA ASN A 160 8.10 18.81 -16.57
C ASN A 160 9.07 18.20 -17.61
N ILE A 161 10.03 18.97 -18.12
CA ILE A 161 10.97 18.53 -19.17
C ILE A 161 12.38 18.33 -18.61
N SER A 162 12.86 19.29 -17.82
CA SER A 162 14.20 19.30 -17.23
C SER A 162 14.12 19.56 -15.72
N PRO A 163 13.56 18.61 -14.95
CA PRO A 163 13.46 18.75 -13.51
C PRO A 163 14.82 18.63 -12.83
N GLY A 164 14.85 18.91 -11.53
CA GLY A 164 16.03 18.76 -10.69
C GLY A 164 16.50 17.30 -10.55
N ALA A 165 17.69 17.12 -9.97
CA ALA A 165 18.39 15.85 -9.95
C ALA A 165 17.72 14.79 -9.05
N SER A 166 17.02 15.19 -8.00
CA SER A 166 16.23 14.32 -7.11
C SER A 166 14.73 14.53 -7.26
N THR A 167 14.29 15.31 -8.25
CA THR A 167 12.86 15.43 -8.54
C THR A 167 12.30 14.11 -9.07
N ILE A 168 11.15 13.73 -8.53
CA ILE A 168 10.35 12.56 -8.93
C ILE A 168 8.97 13.02 -9.43
N ASP A 169 8.23 12.12 -10.06
CA ASP A 169 6.83 12.29 -10.49
C ASP A 169 6.54 13.54 -11.35
N ALA A 170 7.54 14.03 -12.09
CA ALA A 170 7.44 15.19 -12.94
C ALA A 170 7.62 14.80 -14.41
N GLY A 171 6.57 14.87 -15.23
CA GLY A 171 6.65 14.52 -16.65
C GLY A 171 6.93 13.03 -16.87
N MET A 172 8.09 12.71 -17.46
CA MET A 172 8.55 11.31 -17.67
C MET A 172 9.56 10.85 -16.61
N TRP A 173 9.58 11.52 -15.45
CA TRP A 173 10.56 11.30 -14.39
C TRP A 173 9.92 10.68 -13.15
N ASP A 174 9.52 9.41 -13.21
CA ASP A 174 8.86 8.70 -12.08
C ASP A 174 9.80 8.60 -10.87
N GLY A 175 10.97 7.98 -11.03
CA GLY A 175 12.05 8.03 -10.04
C GLY A 175 11.84 7.26 -8.73
N ALA A 176 10.67 6.66 -8.49
CA ALA A 176 10.40 5.79 -7.34
C ALA A 176 9.66 4.50 -7.74
N ILE A 177 10.01 3.38 -7.09
CA ILE A 177 9.27 2.12 -7.14
C ILE A 177 9.38 1.37 -5.82
N VAL A 178 8.33 0.63 -5.46
CA VAL A 178 8.26 -0.21 -4.27
C VAL A 178 8.23 -1.67 -4.69
N TYR A 179 9.14 -2.48 -4.15
CA TYR A 179 9.19 -3.92 -4.44
C TYR A 179 10.05 -4.66 -3.41
N ASP A 180 9.71 -5.91 -3.11
CA ASP A 180 10.61 -6.84 -2.39
C ASP A 180 11.69 -7.35 -3.34
N ILE A 181 12.77 -6.55 -3.47
CA ILE A 181 13.79 -6.75 -4.50
C ILE A 181 14.80 -7.84 -4.13
N ASP A 182 14.97 -8.13 -2.84
CA ASP A 182 15.86 -9.18 -2.34
C ASP A 182 15.12 -10.43 -1.84
N SER A 183 13.78 -10.44 -1.94
CA SER A 183 12.91 -11.58 -1.59
C SER A 183 13.01 -11.97 -0.11
N ASP A 184 13.19 -11.00 0.78
CA ASP A 184 13.24 -11.21 2.23
C ASP A 184 11.87 -11.18 2.92
N GLY A 185 10.81 -10.93 2.15
CA GLY A 185 9.42 -10.81 2.62
C GLY A 185 9.02 -9.38 3.01
N TYR A 186 9.91 -8.40 2.84
CA TYR A 186 9.65 -7.00 3.12
C TYR A 186 9.96 -6.14 1.88
N ALA A 187 9.03 -5.30 1.47
CA ALA A 187 9.24 -4.41 0.34
C ALA A 187 10.33 -3.36 0.65
N ASP A 188 11.18 -3.08 -0.33
CA ASP A 188 12.12 -1.98 -0.37
C ASP A 188 11.59 -0.84 -1.26
N VAL A 189 12.23 0.32 -1.16
CA VAL A 189 11.99 1.47 -2.05
C VAL A 189 13.23 1.70 -2.90
N LEU A 190 13.11 1.58 -4.22
CA LEU A 190 14.15 2.02 -5.14
C LEU A 190 13.86 3.46 -5.53
N LEU A 191 14.84 4.33 -5.33
CA LEU A 191 14.66 5.77 -5.41
C LEU A 191 15.80 6.45 -6.17
N ARG A 192 15.46 7.32 -7.11
CA ARG A 192 16.39 8.28 -7.70
C ARG A 192 16.70 9.35 -6.66
N ILE A 193 17.98 9.52 -6.36
CA ILE A 193 18.47 10.46 -5.35
C ILE A 193 19.58 11.35 -5.89
N ALA A 194 19.84 12.45 -5.19
CA ALA A 194 20.96 13.36 -5.43
C ALA A 194 21.44 13.94 -4.09
N ASN A 195 22.51 14.74 -4.13
CA ASN A 195 23.03 15.42 -2.94
C ASN A 195 21.91 16.22 -2.24
N GLY A 196 21.82 16.07 -0.91
CA GLY A 196 20.84 16.76 -0.08
C GLY A 196 19.57 15.96 0.23
N VAL A 197 19.38 14.78 -0.36
CA VAL A 197 18.31 13.86 0.06
C VAL A 197 18.53 13.45 1.52
N THR A 198 17.51 13.56 2.36
CA THR A 198 17.52 13.14 3.77
C THR A 198 16.66 11.89 3.93
N PHE A 199 17.28 10.80 4.38
CA PHE A 199 16.64 9.50 4.55
C PHE A 199 15.77 9.43 5.81
N GLY A 200 14.98 8.35 5.95
CA GLY A 200 14.09 8.15 7.10
C GLY A 200 14.80 8.08 8.46
N ASP A 201 16.09 7.74 8.47
CA ASP A 201 16.94 7.74 9.67
C ASP A 201 17.65 9.09 9.93
N GLY A 202 17.38 10.11 9.11
CA GLY A 202 17.97 11.45 9.19
C GLY A 202 19.33 11.59 8.50
N THR A 203 19.90 10.51 7.96
CA THR A 203 21.16 10.58 7.21
C THR A 203 20.95 11.37 5.92
N VAL A 204 21.87 12.30 5.62
CA VAL A 204 21.84 13.10 4.39
C VAL A 204 22.79 12.50 3.35
N TYR A 205 22.28 12.24 2.16
CA TYR A 205 23.08 11.77 1.04
C TYR A 205 24.03 12.86 0.52
N SER A 206 25.29 12.48 0.36
CA SER A 206 26.32 13.32 -0.24
C SER A 206 27.27 12.43 -1.05
N SER A 207 27.44 12.79 -2.32
CA SER A 207 28.33 12.17 -3.29
C SER A 207 29.42 13.16 -3.70
N SER A 208 30.58 12.64 -4.09
CA SER A 208 31.69 13.44 -4.64
C SER A 208 31.51 13.81 -6.13
N SER A 209 30.43 13.36 -6.76
CA SER A 209 29.99 13.83 -8.08
C SER A 209 29.63 15.32 -8.03
N ASP A 210 29.46 15.93 -9.21
CA ASP A 210 28.98 17.31 -9.32
C ASP A 210 27.63 17.52 -8.59
N ALA A 211 27.23 18.77 -8.39
CA ALA A 211 26.03 19.11 -7.61
C ALA A 211 24.73 18.47 -8.13
N ASN A 212 24.72 18.05 -9.40
CA ASN A 212 23.61 17.39 -10.09
C ASN A 212 23.81 15.88 -10.25
N GLY A 213 24.83 15.31 -9.61
CA GLY A 213 25.11 13.88 -9.61
C GLY A 213 23.93 13.10 -9.08
N GLN A 214 23.50 12.12 -9.85
CA GLN A 214 22.36 11.27 -9.53
C GLN A 214 22.82 9.88 -9.16
N ALA A 215 22.08 9.25 -8.27
CA ALA A 215 22.25 7.85 -7.93
C ALA A 215 20.89 7.16 -7.88
N ILE A 216 20.91 5.84 -8.00
CA ILE A 216 19.79 4.98 -7.61
C ILE A 216 20.11 4.41 -6.24
N ALA A 217 19.21 4.61 -5.29
CA ALA A 217 19.26 4.06 -3.95
C ALA A 217 18.26 2.94 -3.77
N VAL A 218 18.60 1.99 -2.90
CA VAL A 218 17.67 1.03 -2.29
C VAL A 218 17.50 1.46 -0.85
N LEU A 219 16.26 1.72 -0.44
CA LEU A 219 15.91 2.06 0.93
C LEU A 219 15.15 0.90 1.57
N ASP A 220 15.46 0.63 2.83
CA ASP A 220 14.70 -0.33 3.64
C ASP A 220 13.27 0.22 3.86
N GLY A 221 12.25 -0.47 3.36
CA GLY A 221 10.87 0.00 3.42
C GLY A 221 10.31 0.16 4.83
N ARG A 222 10.91 -0.47 5.85
CA ARG A 222 10.50 -0.35 7.26
C ARG A 222 10.97 0.96 7.89
N THR A 223 12.09 1.50 7.39
CA THR A 223 12.82 2.59 8.08
C THR A 223 13.15 3.79 7.20
N GLY A 224 13.04 3.66 5.87
CA GLY A 224 13.46 4.67 4.90
C GLY A 224 14.97 4.86 4.87
N LYS A 225 15.74 3.97 5.51
CA LYS A 225 17.20 4.02 5.61
C LYS A 225 17.84 3.50 4.33
N LEU A 226 18.92 4.16 3.91
CA LEU A 226 19.73 3.71 2.78
C LEU A 226 20.37 2.34 3.05
N LYS A 227 20.02 1.33 2.24
CA LYS A 227 20.68 0.01 2.20
C LYS A 227 21.90 0.04 1.29
N ALA A 228 21.72 0.58 0.08
CA ALA A 228 22.75 0.67 -0.94
C ALA A 228 22.47 1.82 -1.92
N SER A 229 23.49 2.32 -2.60
CA SER A 229 23.32 3.22 -3.75
C SER A 229 24.39 3.03 -4.80
N VAL A 230 24.07 3.39 -6.04
CA VAL A 230 25.00 3.42 -7.16
C VAL A 230 24.81 4.71 -7.96
N ASN A 231 25.91 5.39 -8.28
CA ASN A 231 25.86 6.59 -9.11
C ASN A 231 25.42 6.23 -10.53
N LEU A 232 24.61 7.10 -11.15
CA LEU A 232 24.28 6.96 -12.56
C LEU A 232 25.55 7.14 -13.42
N PRO A 233 25.70 6.38 -14.51
CA PRO A 233 26.83 6.54 -15.41
C PRO A 233 26.87 7.95 -15.99
N THR A 234 28.03 8.62 -15.88
CA THR A 234 28.25 9.97 -16.44
C THR A 234 28.75 9.95 -17.88
N THR A 235 29.03 8.76 -18.42
CA THR A 235 29.45 8.55 -19.81
C THR A 235 28.38 7.74 -20.52
N ILE A 236 27.73 8.36 -21.52
CA ILE A 236 26.91 7.64 -22.48
C ILE A 236 27.88 6.77 -23.29
N CYS A 237 27.70 5.45 -23.31
CA CYS A 237 28.31 4.62 -24.35
C CYS A 237 27.78 5.14 -25.69
N ARG A 238 28.62 5.86 -26.42
CA ARG A 238 28.38 6.25 -27.81
C ARG A 238 28.66 5.08 -28.74
#